data_AF-A0A816GIW2-F1
#
_entry.id   AF-A0A816GIW2-F1
#
_cell.length_a   1.000
_cell.length_b   1.000
_cell.length_c   1.000
_cell.angle_alpha   90.00
_cell.angle_beta   90.00
_cell.angle_gamma   90.00
#
_symmetry.space_group_name_H-M   'P 1'
#
loop_
_entity.id
_entity.type
_entity.pdbx_description
1 polymer ?
#
loop_
_entity_poly.entity_id
_entity_poly.type
_entity_poly.pdbx_seq_one_letter_code
_entity_poly.pdbx_strand_id
1 'polypeptide(L)'
;MALENTFSLSSAANHAMSFTDHAMQYFATQPENTNITFTHALPGFVRTTLGDNLPFWARLPLKCAKAIGLGVTSEQCAEFMIYGMLGTESGCRCVDDKGQTVTKKSPLQEEMVTKVWEHTSQIISPSK
;
A
#
# COMPACT_ATOMS: atom_id res chain seq x y z
N MET A 1 -5.36 -12.79 8.19
CA MET A 1 -4.22 -13.67 8.50
C MET A 1 -3.44 -13.04 9.63
N ALA A 2 -3.34 -13.71 10.78
CA ALA A 2 -2.55 -13.20 11.90
C ALA A 2 -1.07 -13.55 11.68
N LEU A 3 -0.20 -12.54 11.65
CA LEU A 3 1.25 -12.73 11.47
C LEU A 3 1.88 -13.57 12.60
N GLU A 4 1.22 -13.64 13.75
CA GLU A 4 1.64 -14.41 14.93
C GLU A 4 1.73 -15.92 14.67
N ASN A 5 0.91 -16.46 13.76
CA ASN A 5 0.85 -17.90 13.51
C ASN A 5 1.63 -18.30 12.24
N THR A 6 1.67 -17.42 11.23
CA THR A 6 2.29 -17.70 9.93
C THR A 6 3.00 -16.47 9.36
N PHE A 7 4.22 -16.23 9.85
CA PHE A 7 5.05 -15.16 9.32
C PHE A 7 5.63 -15.54 7.94
N SER A 8 5.31 -14.73 6.93
CA SER A 8 5.90 -14.81 5.59
C SER A 8 5.99 -13.41 4.99
N LEU A 9 6.84 -13.21 3.98
CA LEU A 9 6.95 -11.93 3.30
C LEU A 9 5.61 -11.49 2.67
N SER A 10 4.86 -12.45 2.08
CA SER A 10 3.54 -12.18 1.51
C SER A 10 2.51 -11.83 2.60
N SER A 11 2.50 -12.57 3.72
CA SER A 11 1.63 -12.26 4.86
C SER A 11 1.93 -10.86 5.42
N ALA A 12 3.21 -10.52 5.57
CA ALA A 12 3.65 -9.22 6.09
C ALA A 12 3.28 -8.07 5.14
N ALA A 13 3.49 -8.27 3.83
CA ALA A 13 3.08 -7.30 2.81
C ALA A 13 1.56 -7.09 2.82
N ASN A 14 0.78 -8.17 2.84
CA ASN A 14 -0.68 -8.10 2.92
C ASN A 14 -1.16 -7.40 4.18
N HIS A 15 -0.52 -7.67 5.32
CA HIS A 15 -0.83 -7.01 6.58
C HIS A 15 -0.55 -5.49 6.52
N ALA A 16 0.63 -5.10 6.04
CA ALA A 16 1.00 -3.69 5.90
C ALA A 16 0.06 -2.95 4.93
N MET A 17 -0.23 -3.53 3.76
CA MET A 17 -1.18 -2.95 2.81
C MET A 17 -2.58 -2.79 3.42
N SER A 18 -3.05 -3.82 4.15
CA SER A 18 -4.36 -3.78 4.80
C SER A 18 -4.45 -2.67 5.83
N PHE A 19 -3.46 -2.51 6.71
CA PHE A 19 -3.48 -1.46 7.73
C PHE A 19 -3.53 -0.06 7.10
N THR A 20 -2.75 0.18 6.04
CA THR A 20 -2.80 1.44 5.29
C THR A 20 -4.17 1.67 4.64
N ASP A 21 -4.76 0.65 4.01
CA ASP A 21 -6.10 0.73 3.42
C ASP A 21 -7.15 1.10 4.49
N HIS A 22 -7.07 0.50 5.68
CA HIS A 22 -8.02 0.79 6.78
C HIS A 22 -7.85 2.21 7.30
N ALA A 23 -6.62 2.70 7.47
CA ALA A 23 -6.38 4.08 7.88
C ALA A 23 -6.93 5.08 6.86
N MET A 24 -6.69 4.87 5.56
CA MET A 24 -7.22 5.75 4.50
C MET A 24 -8.75 5.75 4.47
N GLN A 25 -9.39 4.60 4.68
CA GLN A 25 -10.85 4.53 4.79
C GLN A 25 -11.37 5.25 6.02
N TYR A 26 -10.72 5.09 7.17
CA TYR A 26 -11.10 5.83 8.37
C TYR A 26 -11.07 7.35 8.11
N PHE A 27 -10.05 7.85 7.42
CA PHE A 27 -10.00 9.26 7.02
C PHE A 27 -11.09 9.63 6.02
N ALA A 28 -11.37 8.76 5.05
CA ALA A 28 -12.41 8.97 4.04
C ALA A 28 -13.82 9.02 4.64
N THR A 29 -14.09 8.36 5.78
CA THR A 29 -15.40 8.41 6.45
C THR A 29 -15.62 9.67 7.28
N GLN A 30 -14.58 10.49 7.51
CA GLN A 30 -14.73 11.69 8.34
C GLN A 30 -15.49 12.79 7.59
N PRO A 31 -16.46 13.48 8.23
CA PRO A 31 -17.27 14.51 7.58
C PRO A 31 -16.44 15.62 6.92
N GLU A 32 -15.33 16.03 7.55
CA GLU A 32 -14.41 17.04 7.05
C GLU A 32 -13.69 16.64 5.74
N ASN A 33 -13.64 15.34 5.44
CA ASN A 33 -12.90 14.79 4.30
C ASN A 33 -13.81 14.37 3.13
N THR A 34 -15.09 14.75 3.13
CA THR A 34 -16.09 14.34 2.11
C THR A 34 -15.68 14.68 0.67
N ASN A 35 -14.85 15.72 0.48
CA ASN A 35 -14.36 16.17 -0.82
C ASN A 35 -12.89 15.78 -1.10
N ILE A 36 -12.34 14.85 -0.31
CA ILE A 36 -10.95 14.41 -0.43
C ILE A 36 -10.93 13.00 -1.04
N THR A 37 -10.04 12.80 -2.00
CA THR A 37 -9.70 11.49 -2.55
C THR A 37 -8.49 10.93 -1.82
N PHE A 38 -8.63 9.73 -1.26
CA PHE A 38 -7.53 8.96 -0.70
C PHE A 38 -7.19 7.82 -1.67
N THR A 39 -5.98 7.83 -2.22
CA THR A 39 -5.52 6.83 -3.20
C THR A 39 -4.40 6.01 -2.62
N HIS A 40 -4.62 4.69 -2.49
CA HIS A 40 -3.55 3.74 -2.21
C HIS A 40 -3.09 3.06 -3.50
N ALA A 41 -1.83 3.22 -3.86
CA ALA A 41 -1.27 2.64 -5.08
C ALA A 41 -0.45 1.37 -4.80
N LEU A 42 -0.60 0.37 -5.66
CA LEU A 42 0.27 -0.81 -5.70
C LEU A 42 1.14 -0.73 -6.97
N PRO A 43 2.33 -0.10 -6.92
CA PRO A 43 3.14 0.21 -8.10
C PRO A 43 3.83 -0.99 -8.76
N GLY A 44 3.61 -2.21 -8.25
CA GLY A 44 4.27 -3.42 -8.74
C GLY A 44 5.78 -3.42 -8.47
N PHE A 45 6.53 -4.11 -9.34
CA PHE A 45 7.99 -4.21 -9.21
C PHE A 45 8.67 -3.04 -9.93
N VAL A 46 9.18 -2.09 -9.15
CA VAL A 46 9.87 -0.88 -9.65
C VAL A 46 11.37 -1.02 -9.43
N ARG A 47 12.17 -0.68 -10.44
CA ARG A 47 13.65 -0.78 -10.40
C ARG A 47 14.28 0.35 -9.58
N THR A 48 14.06 0.32 -8.27
CA THR A 48 14.61 1.29 -7.31
C THR A 48 15.86 0.78 -6.58
N THR A 49 16.43 1.64 -5.74
CA THR A 49 17.55 1.33 -4.83
C THR A 49 17.09 0.69 -3.51
N LEU A 50 15.79 0.42 -3.31
CA LEU A 50 15.21 -0.05 -2.04
C LEU A 50 15.88 -1.32 -1.51
N GLY A 51 16.26 -2.24 -2.40
CA GLY A 51 16.92 -3.49 -2.01
C GLY A 51 18.45 -3.46 -2.02
N ASP A 52 19.08 -2.30 -2.22
CA ASP A 52 20.54 -2.21 -2.33
C ASP A 52 21.24 -2.40 -0.98
N ASN A 53 20.52 -2.17 0.14
CA ASN A 53 21.00 -2.41 1.51
C ASN A 53 20.64 -3.80 2.06
N LEU A 54 20.03 -4.67 1.25
CA LEU A 54 19.73 -6.04 1.69
C LEU A 54 21.01 -6.87 1.84
N PRO A 55 20.99 -7.92 2.69
CA PRO A 55 22.05 -8.92 2.74
C PRO A 55 22.36 -9.49 1.34
N PHE A 56 23.61 -9.90 1.11
CA PHE A 56 24.08 -10.28 -0.24
C PHE A 56 23.19 -11.35 -0.91
N TRP A 57 22.65 -12.29 -0.13
CA TRP A 57 21.81 -13.39 -0.61
C TRP A 57 20.45 -12.93 -1.15
N ALA A 58 19.92 -11.80 -0.67
CA ALA A 58 18.69 -11.19 -1.20
C ALA A 58 19.00 -10.13 -2.26
N ARG A 59 20.08 -9.38 -2.04
CA ARG A 59 20.52 -8.31 -2.94
C ARG A 59 20.95 -8.82 -4.32
N LEU A 60 21.67 -9.95 -4.39
CA LEU A 60 22.19 -10.48 -5.65
C LEU A 60 21.06 -10.95 -6.59
N PRO A 61 20.09 -11.78 -6.16
CA PRO A 61 18.92 -12.10 -6.98
C PRO A 61 18.15 -10.87 -7.44
N LEU A 62 17.97 -9.87 -6.56
CA LEU A 62 17.28 -8.64 -6.92
C LEU A 62 18.04 -7.84 -8.00
N LYS A 63 19.37 -7.74 -7.89
CA LYS A 63 20.20 -7.10 -8.93
C LYS A 63 20.12 -7.85 -10.26
N CYS A 64 20.14 -9.18 -10.25
CA CYS A 64 19.96 -10.00 -11.44
C CYS A 64 18.58 -9.74 -12.08
N ALA A 65 17.51 -9.73 -11.29
CA ALA A 65 16.16 -9.43 -11.75
C ALA A 65 16.07 -8.04 -12.40
N LYS A 66 16.67 -7.02 -11.77
CA LYS A 66 16.76 -5.67 -12.34
C LYS A 66 17.54 -5.65 -13.67
N ALA A 67 18.64 -6.40 -13.76
CA ALA A 67 19.51 -6.46 -14.94
C ALA A 67 18.87 -7.16 -16.14
N ILE A 68 18.02 -8.17 -15.92
CA ILE A 68 17.25 -8.83 -16.99
C ILE A 68 15.98 -8.05 -17.40
N GLY A 69 15.80 -6.84 -16.86
CA GLY A 69 14.67 -5.97 -17.21
C GLY A 69 13.34 -6.35 -16.54
N LEU A 70 13.36 -7.10 -15.43
CA LEU A 70 12.13 -7.36 -14.68
C LEU A 70 11.66 -6.06 -14.01
N GLY A 71 10.38 -5.71 -14.22
CA GLY A 71 9.76 -4.50 -13.66
C GLY A 71 9.89 -3.25 -14.50
N VAL A 72 9.26 -2.18 -14.04
CA VAL A 72 9.23 -0.87 -14.71
C VAL A 72 10.38 0.02 -14.24
N THR A 73 10.76 1.04 -15.02
CA THR A 73 11.65 2.09 -14.50
C THR A 73 10.92 2.96 -13.49
N SER A 74 11.66 3.73 -12.70
CA SER A 74 11.09 4.73 -11.78
C SER A 74 10.27 5.79 -12.54
N GLU A 75 10.71 6.19 -13.73
CA GLU A 75 10.02 7.16 -14.58
C GLU A 75 8.68 6.60 -15.09
N GLN A 76 8.66 5.37 -15.60
CA GLN A 76 7.42 4.70 -16.02
C GLN A 76 6.44 4.53 -14.85
N CYS A 77 6.96 4.13 -13.68
CA CYS A 77 6.14 4.07 -12.47
C CYS A 77 5.56 5.45 -12.13
N ALA A 78 6.36 6.51 -12.20
CA ALA A 78 5.90 7.87 -11.90
C ALA A 78 4.76 8.29 -12.85
N GLU A 79 4.87 8.00 -14.15
CA GLU A 79 3.79 8.24 -15.13
C GLU A 79 2.49 7.51 -14.75
N PHE A 80 2.57 6.22 -14.44
CA PHE A 80 1.41 5.43 -14.02
C PHE A 80 0.79 5.93 -12.70
N MET A 81 1.62 6.30 -11.72
CA MET A 81 1.13 6.81 -10.44
C MET A 81 0.46 8.17 -10.57
N ILE A 82 1.02 9.07 -11.39
CA ILE A 82 0.40 10.36 -11.70
C ILE A 82 -0.93 10.14 -12.44
N TYR A 83 -0.96 9.25 -13.43
CA TYR A 83 -2.18 8.89 -14.13
C TYR A 83 -3.27 8.40 -13.17
N GLY A 84 -2.93 7.48 -12.25
CA GLY A 84 -3.85 6.96 -11.25
C GLY A 84 -4.31 7.99 -10.22
N MET A 85 -3.44 8.95 -9.87
CA MET A 85 -3.72 10.06 -8.95
C MET A 85 -4.68 11.09 -9.55
N LEU A 86 -4.58 11.36 -10.85
CA LEU A 86 -5.46 12.30 -11.56
C LEU A 86 -6.90 11.77 -11.71
N GLY A 87 -7.11 10.45 -11.57
CA GLY A 87 -8.44 9.87 -11.41
C GLY A 87 -8.98 10.16 -10.02
N THR A 88 -9.70 11.27 -9.84
CA THR A 88 -10.25 11.68 -8.56
C THR A 88 -11.68 11.16 -8.36
N GLU A 89 -11.95 10.64 -7.16
CA GLU A 89 -13.29 10.28 -6.68
C GLU A 89 -13.35 10.53 -5.17
N SER A 90 -14.50 10.96 -4.63
CA SER A 90 -14.61 11.14 -3.18
C SER A 90 -14.42 9.82 -2.44
N GLY A 91 -13.71 9.86 -1.33
CA GLY A 91 -13.48 8.70 -0.48
C GLY A 91 -12.19 7.96 -0.78
N CYS A 92 -12.16 6.65 -0.57
CA CYS A 92 -10.96 5.82 -0.70
C CYS A 92 -10.98 4.97 -1.96
N ARG A 93 -9.89 4.99 -2.72
CA ARG A 93 -9.68 4.19 -3.92
C ARG A 93 -8.32 3.50 -3.92
N CYS A 94 -8.20 2.47 -4.74
CA CYS A 94 -6.94 1.76 -4.92
C CYS A 94 -6.58 1.70 -6.39
N VAL A 95 -5.31 1.88 -6.73
CA VAL A 95 -4.81 1.82 -8.11
C VAL A 95 -3.72 0.76 -8.26
N ASP A 96 -3.69 0.10 -9.42
CA ASP A 96 -2.71 -0.94 -9.76
C ASP A 96 -1.40 -0.37 -10.31
N ASP A 97 -0.53 -1.27 -10.78
CA ASP A 97 0.81 -0.96 -11.32
C ASP A 97 0.77 -0.20 -12.65
N LYS A 98 -0.42 0.00 -13.23
CA LYS A 98 -0.68 0.81 -14.42
C LYS A 98 -1.50 2.05 -14.10
N GLY A 99 -1.75 2.33 -12.81
CA GLY A 99 -2.57 3.44 -12.36
C GLY A 99 -4.08 3.23 -12.58
N GLN A 100 -4.53 2.02 -12.87
CA GLN A 100 -5.96 1.73 -13.08
C GLN A 100 -6.65 1.42 -11.75
N THR A 101 -7.91 1.84 -11.61
CA THR A 101 -8.69 1.58 -10.39
C THR A 101 -8.92 0.09 -10.19
N VAL A 102 -8.57 -0.41 -9.00
CA VAL A 102 -8.81 -1.78 -8.58
C VAL A 102 -10.24 -1.91 -8.05
N THR A 103 -11.11 -2.55 -8.81
CA THR A 103 -12.54 -2.73 -8.46
C THR A 103 -12.83 -3.99 -7.65
N LYS A 104 -11.88 -4.91 -7.53
CA LYS A 104 -12.04 -6.23 -6.90
C LYS A 104 -11.39 -6.35 -5.52
N LYS A 105 -11.38 -5.28 -4.72
CA LYS A 105 -11.06 -5.43 -3.29
C LYS A 105 -12.30 -5.87 -2.54
N SER A 106 -12.15 -6.86 -1.66
CA SER A 106 -13.24 -7.24 -0.75
C SER A 106 -13.66 -6.00 0.04
N PRO A 107 -14.98 -5.73 0.16
CA PRO A 107 -15.45 -4.62 0.98
C PRO A 107 -14.93 -4.83 2.40
N LEU A 108 -14.22 -3.84 2.90
CA LEU A 108 -13.68 -3.86 4.25
C LEU A 108 -14.82 -3.54 5.22
N GLN A 109 -14.91 -4.33 6.30
CA GLN A 109 -15.96 -4.17 7.29
C GLN A 109 -15.69 -2.90 8.11
N GLU A 110 -16.70 -2.04 8.29
CA GLU A 110 -16.57 -0.79 9.05
C GLU A 110 -16.02 -1.01 10.47
N GLU A 111 -16.43 -2.10 11.12
CA GLU A 111 -15.91 -2.51 12.43
C GLU A 111 -14.37 -2.64 12.44
N MET A 112 -13.81 -3.23 11.39
CA MET A 112 -12.36 -3.44 11.27
C MET A 112 -11.62 -2.12 11.04
N VAL A 113 -12.24 -1.18 10.32
CA VAL A 113 -11.67 0.17 10.08
C VAL A 113 -11.48 0.89 11.40
N THR A 114 -12.53 0.96 12.22
CA THR A 114 -12.49 1.59 13.55
C THR A 114 -11.49 0.89 14.46
N LYS A 115 -11.52 -0.45 14.52
CA LYS A 115 -10.61 -1.23 15.36
C LYS A 115 -9.14 -1.02 15.03
N VAL A 116 -8.78 -1.02 13.74
CA VAL A 116 -7.40 -0.77 13.29
C VAL A 116 -6.96 0.65 13.67
N TRP A 117 -7.84 1.64 13.48
CA TRP A 117 -7.55 3.02 13.82
C TRP A 117 -7.31 3.23 15.32
N GLU A 118 -8.21 2.73 16.17
CA GLU A 118 -8.11 2.84 17.62
C GLU A 118 -6.85 2.16 18.15
N HIS A 119 -6.59 0.92 17.70
CA HIS A 119 -5.40 0.17 18.09
C HIS A 119 -4.11 0.90 17.69
N THR A 120 -4.05 1.41 16.44
CA THR A 120 -2.88 2.15 15.97
C THR A 120 -2.69 3.44 16.76
N SER A 121 -3.78 4.16 17.04
CA SER A 121 -3.77 5.39 17.84
C SER A 121 -3.26 5.17 19.27
N GLN A 122 -3.65 4.06 19.91
CA GLN A 122 -3.16 3.69 21.25
C GLN A 122 -1.65 3.39 21.26
N ILE A 123 -1.13 2.76 20.20
CA ILE A 123 0.31 2.43 20.09
C ILE A 123 1.14 3.69 19.87
N ILE A 124 0.71 4.59 18.98
CA ILE A 124 1.50 5.79 18.60
C ILE A 124 1.37 6.93 19.60
N SER A 125 0.23 7.01 20.29
CA SER A 125 -0.05 8.02 21.32
C SER A 125 -0.32 7.33 22.66
N PRO A 126 0.67 6.63 23.25
CA PRO A 126 0.48 6.02 24.55
C PRO A 126 0.17 7.13 25.56
N SER A 127 -0.97 7.03 26.23
CA SER A 127 -1.29 7.90 27.36
C SER A 127 -0.15 7.82 28.37
N LYS A 128 0.43 8.97 28.71
CA LYS A 128 1.36 9.06 29.85
C LYS A 128 0.69 8.66 31.15
#